data_AF-Q0CJ55-F1
#
_entry.id   AF-Q0CJ55-F1
#
_cell.length_a   1.000
_cell.length_b   1.000
_cell.length_c   1.000
_cell.angle_alpha   90.00
_cell.angle_beta   90.00
_cell.angle_gamma   90.00
#
_symmetry.space_group_name_H-M   'P 1'
#
loop_
_entity.id
_entity.type
_entity.pdbx_description
1 polymer ?
#
loop_
_entity_poly.entity_id
_entity_poly.type
_entity_poly.pdbx_seq_one_letter_code
_entity_poly.pdbx_strand_id
1 'polypeptide(L)'
;MTSYGPQIEKLVRYITAAWCDRDLVFADKWNVSEFYPIMLMCDCLVRLLYHWDQGHLLHISEELITEKVPLVLWQALMQTLQRQNHNDLQSLCVGWAEGQKPQVYDGRQDQNNLRTGCFLGGLKRARTAMFDRKGMKKDNYLAFTPSAVCCANNLQRAFIKTDILHDFMVLIMRVYQWDEYMEHDVAKELVSNLSEVKEVIRGIFKPDGFKRNVKRAVAQAKGSVHTSEGHTNGHWKGNSAQPSNEDPHPQSNGHHNGAGNGHVNGAAEPILVHKTTFPAALSSLKDRLQSLMSSIVHHPRVLVATAYDKQQLHYELRECLLAHVTQIMDSRQATQPDQDRDWLPQTSYHTWLRTTGSSHRCALLSLAYLLCLMSREQKQALMPEETYVVQYICMHLGHKARLENDRASYARDKREGDLNSLDFPEFRHVSSEDDRKTHLAPIVDYERKCCVAGIETLRELQAEHKSPGCEEVLTMLEFYLFLTDIYNDVYVMRDISCSG
;
A
#
# COMPACT_ATOMS: atom_id res chain seq x y z
N MET A 1 4.50 45.09 -3.09
CA MET A 1 3.74 43.99 -3.73
C MET A 1 2.22 44.22 -3.77
N THR A 2 1.66 45.16 -3.00
CA THR A 2 0.21 45.42 -2.94
C THR A 2 -0.41 46.06 -4.19
N SER A 3 0.36 46.68 -5.09
CA SER A 3 -0.19 47.38 -6.26
C SER A 3 -0.67 46.47 -7.39
N TYR A 4 -0.21 45.22 -7.45
CA TYR A 4 -0.53 44.26 -8.51
C TYR A 4 -1.54 43.19 -8.09
N GLY A 5 -2.03 43.28 -6.86
CA GLY A 5 -2.88 42.26 -6.27
C GLY A 5 -4.14 41.91 -7.07
N PRO A 6 -4.95 42.91 -7.47
CA PRO A 6 -6.11 42.67 -8.31
C PRO A 6 -5.77 42.01 -9.66
N GLN A 7 -4.60 42.33 -10.24
CA GLN A 7 -4.15 41.74 -11.50
C GLN A 7 -3.71 40.28 -11.31
N ILE A 8 -3.03 39.97 -10.20
CA ILE A 8 -2.64 38.59 -9.84
C ILE A 8 -3.92 37.75 -9.65
N GLU A 9 -4.88 38.22 -8.86
CA GLU A 9 -6.14 37.49 -8.66
C GLU A 9 -6.89 37.26 -9.98
N LYS A 10 -6.97 38.30 -10.83
CA LYS A 10 -7.60 38.19 -12.15
C LYS A 10 -6.92 37.13 -13.02
N LEU A 11 -5.59 37.07 -13.03
CA LEU A 11 -4.84 36.05 -13.77
C LEU A 11 -5.08 34.64 -13.22
N VAL A 12 -5.07 34.47 -11.90
CA VAL A 12 -5.33 33.17 -11.26
C VAL A 12 -6.75 32.69 -11.57
N ARG A 13 -7.76 33.56 -11.49
CA ARG A 13 -9.14 33.24 -11.88
C ARG A 13 -9.24 32.85 -13.34
N TYR A 14 -8.55 33.57 -14.22
CA TYR A 14 -8.53 33.25 -15.65
C TYR A 14 -7.90 31.87 -15.91
N ILE A 15 -6.72 31.60 -15.35
CA ILE A 15 -5.99 30.34 -15.57
C ILE A 15 -6.79 29.15 -15.01
N THR A 16 -7.33 29.28 -13.79
CA THR A 16 -8.13 28.22 -13.16
C THR A 16 -9.46 27.97 -13.90
N ALA A 17 -10.14 29.03 -14.38
CA ALA A 17 -11.33 28.89 -15.21
C ALA A 17 -11.02 28.24 -16.57
N ALA A 18 -9.95 28.68 -17.24
CA ALA A 18 -9.50 28.11 -18.51
C ALA A 18 -9.15 26.62 -18.39
N TRP A 19 -8.58 26.19 -17.26
CA TRP A 19 -8.33 24.79 -16.96
C TRP A 19 -9.62 23.96 -16.77
N CYS A 20 -10.65 24.56 -16.18
CA CYS A 20 -11.91 23.88 -15.86
C CYS A 20 -12.90 23.85 -17.03
N ASP A 21 -12.67 24.65 -18.06
CA ASP A 21 -13.49 24.68 -19.28
C ASP A 21 -13.21 23.44 -20.13
N ARG A 22 -14.24 22.63 -20.36
CA ARG A 22 -14.13 21.37 -21.13
C ARG A 22 -14.04 21.60 -22.63
N ASP A 23 -14.47 22.76 -23.10
CA ASP A 23 -14.48 23.12 -24.52
C ASP A 23 -13.18 23.83 -24.93
N LEU A 24 -12.35 24.23 -23.94
CA LEU A 24 -11.08 24.89 -24.17
C LEU A 24 -9.91 23.88 -24.15
N VAL A 25 -9.12 23.86 -25.22
CA VAL A 25 -7.85 23.13 -25.24
C VAL A 25 -6.81 23.95 -24.48
N PHE A 26 -6.36 23.45 -23.33
CA PHE A 26 -5.33 24.11 -22.52
C PHE A 26 -3.94 23.96 -23.17
N ALA A 27 -3.66 24.82 -24.16
CA ALA A 27 -2.45 24.84 -24.95
C ALA A 27 -1.73 26.19 -24.88
N ASP A 28 -0.40 26.18 -25.01
CA ASP A 28 0.39 27.39 -25.18
C ASP A 28 0.74 27.60 -26.65
N LYS A 29 0.58 28.82 -27.15
CA LYS A 29 0.87 29.12 -28.57
C LYS A 29 2.36 29.08 -28.90
N TRP A 30 3.23 29.13 -27.89
CA TRP A 30 4.69 29.14 -28.05
C TRP A 30 5.32 27.76 -27.86
N ASN A 31 4.55 26.74 -27.51
CA ASN A 31 5.06 25.40 -27.29
C ASN A 31 4.09 24.33 -27.80
N VAL A 32 4.62 23.40 -28.59
CA VAL A 32 3.84 22.29 -29.17
C VAL A 32 3.49 21.19 -28.16
N SER A 33 4.18 21.14 -27.02
CA SER A 33 3.92 20.16 -25.96
C SER A 33 2.70 20.55 -25.14
N GLU A 34 1.72 19.66 -25.03
CA GLU A 34 0.54 19.85 -24.17
C GLU A 34 0.91 19.94 -22.68
N PHE A 35 2.07 19.40 -22.26
CA PHE A 35 2.51 19.42 -20.86
C PHE A 35 3.17 20.73 -20.45
N TYR A 36 3.68 21.51 -21.40
CA TYR A 36 4.36 22.77 -21.13
C TYR A 36 3.46 23.83 -20.46
N PRO A 37 2.26 24.16 -20.98
CA PRO A 37 1.36 25.08 -20.31
C PRO A 37 0.91 24.59 -18.93
N ILE A 38 0.74 23.27 -18.77
CA ILE A 38 0.35 22.64 -17.50
C ILE A 38 1.43 22.85 -16.44
N MET A 39 2.69 22.61 -16.79
CA MET A 39 3.83 22.85 -15.91
C MET A 39 3.92 24.32 -15.48
N LEU A 40 3.81 25.27 -16.42
CA LEU A 40 3.86 26.70 -16.11
C LEU A 40 2.71 27.13 -15.20
N MET A 41 1.51 26.61 -15.44
CA MET A 41 0.37 26.83 -14.55
C MET A 41 0.67 26.30 -13.14
N CYS A 42 1.14 25.06 -13.02
CA CYS A 42 1.47 24.46 -11.73
C CYS A 42 2.54 25.27 -10.97
N ASP A 43 3.64 25.63 -11.63
CA ASP A 43 4.71 26.45 -11.02
C ASP A 43 4.16 27.80 -10.53
N CYS A 44 3.36 28.49 -11.35
CA CYS A 44 2.76 29.77 -10.99
C CYS A 44 1.82 29.64 -9.77
N LEU A 45 0.94 28.64 -9.78
CA LEU A 45 -0.04 28.43 -8.71
C LEU A 45 0.62 27.97 -7.39
N VAL A 46 1.68 27.17 -7.44
CA VAL A 46 2.44 26.79 -6.24
C VAL A 46 3.14 28.00 -5.62
N ARG A 47 3.76 28.87 -6.45
CA ARG A 47 4.37 30.12 -5.97
C ARG A 47 3.35 31.09 -5.40
N LEU A 48 2.14 31.10 -5.95
CA LEU A 48 1.02 31.88 -5.41
C LEU A 48 0.68 31.44 -3.99
N LEU A 49 0.50 30.13 -3.77
CA LEU A 49 0.23 29.57 -2.44
C LEU A 49 1.34 29.92 -1.44
N TYR A 50 2.60 29.78 -1.87
CA TYR A 50 3.76 30.15 -1.06
C TYR A 50 3.70 31.62 -0.62
N HIS A 51 3.46 32.56 -1.54
CA HIS A 51 3.41 33.98 -1.19
C HIS A 51 2.16 34.38 -0.40
N TRP A 52 1.05 33.66 -0.56
CA TRP A 52 -0.14 33.87 0.26
C TRP A 52 0.08 33.43 1.71
N ASP A 53 0.69 32.27 1.92
CA ASP A 53 1.05 31.73 3.25
C ASP A 53 2.01 32.64 4.02
N GLN A 54 2.92 33.32 3.31
CA GLN A 54 3.81 34.33 3.89
C GLN A 54 3.12 35.69 4.17
N GLY A 55 1.81 35.79 3.98
CA GLY A 55 1.03 37.01 4.23
C GLY A 55 1.23 38.12 3.18
N HIS A 56 1.89 37.85 2.05
CA HIS A 56 2.18 38.87 1.04
C HIS A 56 1.00 39.12 0.08
N LEU A 57 0.02 38.22 0.01
CA LEU A 57 -1.09 38.24 -0.95
C LEU A 57 -2.48 38.13 -0.30
N LEU A 58 -2.64 38.66 0.93
CA LEU A 58 -3.88 38.56 1.71
C LEU A 58 -5.13 39.18 1.06
N HIS A 59 -4.97 39.98 0.00
CA HIS A 59 -6.09 40.57 -0.75
C HIS A 59 -6.71 39.60 -1.75
N ILE A 60 -6.05 38.47 -2.04
CA ILE A 60 -6.60 37.44 -2.93
C ILE A 60 -7.69 36.68 -2.17
N SER A 61 -8.83 36.48 -2.84
CA SER A 61 -9.96 35.69 -2.33
C SER A 61 -9.52 34.38 -1.67
N GLU A 62 -9.93 34.18 -0.42
CA GLU A 62 -9.63 32.97 0.35
C GLU A 62 -10.17 31.72 -0.34
N GLU A 63 -11.42 31.74 -0.82
CA GLU A 63 -12.02 30.65 -1.61
C GLU A 63 -11.15 30.25 -2.83
N LEU A 64 -10.57 31.23 -3.52
CA LEU A 64 -9.73 30.97 -4.67
C LEU A 64 -8.46 30.19 -4.26
N ILE A 65 -7.88 30.54 -3.11
CA ILE A 65 -6.64 29.96 -2.58
C ILE A 65 -6.89 28.61 -1.91
N THR A 66 -7.98 28.45 -1.17
CA THR A 66 -8.25 27.25 -0.37
C THR A 66 -8.99 26.17 -1.14
N GLU A 67 -9.77 26.53 -2.16
CA GLU A 67 -10.58 25.57 -2.92
C GLU A 67 -10.12 25.42 -4.38
N LYS A 68 -10.12 26.51 -5.14
CA LYS A 68 -9.96 26.44 -6.60
C LYS A 68 -8.54 26.11 -7.03
N VAL A 69 -7.55 26.80 -6.45
CA VAL A 69 -6.13 26.59 -6.80
C VAL A 69 -5.67 25.16 -6.44
N PRO A 70 -5.94 24.62 -5.23
CA PRO A 70 -5.61 23.24 -4.89
C PRO A 70 -6.30 22.22 -5.80
N LEU A 71 -7.57 22.44 -6.15
CA LEU A 71 -8.31 21.56 -7.06
C LEU A 71 -7.67 21.52 -8.46
N VAL A 72 -7.28 22.66 -9.01
CA VAL A 72 -6.60 22.74 -10.33
C VAL A 72 -5.24 22.08 -10.28
N LEU A 73 -4.43 22.33 -9.24
CA LEU A 73 -3.15 21.66 -9.04
C LEU A 73 -3.30 20.14 -8.93
N TRP A 74 -4.30 19.67 -8.20
CA TRP A 74 -4.63 18.25 -8.08
C TRP A 74 -5.04 17.65 -9.42
N GLN A 75 -5.94 18.31 -10.16
CA GLN A 75 -6.37 17.84 -11.48
C GLN A 75 -5.22 17.80 -12.49
N ALA A 76 -4.35 18.81 -12.49
CA ALA A 76 -3.16 18.86 -13.34
C ALA A 76 -2.19 17.71 -13.03
N LEU A 77 -1.98 17.43 -11.74
CA LEU A 77 -1.19 16.28 -11.30
C LEU A 77 -1.81 14.94 -11.72
N MET A 78 -3.13 14.79 -11.60
CA MET A 78 -3.82 13.56 -11.98
C MET A 78 -3.85 13.35 -13.50
N GLN A 79 -4.05 14.40 -14.30
CA GLN A 79 -4.06 14.32 -15.77
C GLN A 79 -2.67 13.99 -16.34
N THR A 80 -1.67 14.84 -16.04
CA THR A 80 -0.39 14.42 -15.44
C THR A 80 -0.03 12.95 -15.56
N LEU A 81 -0.46 12.25 -14.52
CA LEU A 81 -0.19 10.87 -14.24
C LEU A 81 -0.94 9.87 -15.11
N GLN A 82 -2.17 10.21 -15.51
CA GLN A 82 -3.01 9.34 -16.33
C GLN A 82 -2.54 9.26 -17.79
N ARG A 83 -1.96 10.34 -18.31
CA ARG A 83 -1.53 10.45 -19.73
C ARG A 83 -0.11 9.95 -20.00
N GLN A 84 0.64 9.54 -18.98
CA GLN A 84 1.98 8.97 -19.18
C GLN A 84 1.90 7.57 -19.82
N ASN A 85 2.25 7.52 -21.11
CA ASN A 85 2.45 6.27 -21.86
C ASN A 85 3.82 5.64 -21.57
N HIS A 86 3.89 4.33 -21.80
CA HIS A 86 4.96 3.42 -21.35
C HIS A 86 6.36 3.67 -21.94
N ASN A 87 6.52 4.58 -22.92
CA ASN A 87 7.76 4.76 -23.70
C ASN A 87 8.30 6.21 -23.82
N ASP A 88 7.63 7.24 -23.29
CA ASP A 88 8.07 8.64 -23.50
C ASP A 88 8.90 9.21 -22.35
N LEU A 89 9.84 8.41 -21.82
CA LEU A 89 10.87 8.92 -20.88
C LEU A 89 11.82 9.94 -21.54
N GLN A 90 11.81 10.07 -22.87
CA GLN A 90 12.69 10.99 -23.60
C GLN A 90 12.06 12.34 -23.94
N SER A 91 10.74 12.49 -24.10
CA SER A 91 10.20 13.78 -24.57
C SER A 91 10.20 14.89 -23.49
N LEU A 92 10.19 14.51 -22.20
CA LEU A 92 10.33 15.46 -21.09
C LEU A 92 11.78 15.92 -20.85
N CYS A 93 12.79 15.20 -21.34
CA CYS A 93 14.21 15.50 -21.08
C CYS A 93 15.06 15.81 -22.33
N VAL A 94 14.67 15.36 -23.53
CA VAL A 94 15.53 15.44 -24.73
C VAL A 94 15.34 16.74 -25.54
N GLY A 95 14.27 17.51 -25.29
CA GLY A 95 14.13 18.86 -25.87
C GLY A 95 15.07 19.92 -25.26
N TRP A 96 15.82 19.57 -24.21
CA TRP A 96 16.61 20.52 -23.40
C TRP A 96 18.12 20.53 -23.69
N ALA A 97 18.58 19.84 -24.74
CA ALA A 97 20.01 19.74 -25.06
C ALA A 97 20.43 20.36 -26.42
N GLU A 98 19.50 20.68 -27.33
CA GLU A 98 19.84 21.24 -28.64
C GLU A 98 19.20 22.61 -28.84
N GLY A 99 19.94 23.66 -28.50
CA GLY A 99 19.66 25.01 -28.98
C GLY A 99 19.78 26.13 -27.95
N GLN A 100 21.00 26.66 -27.83
CA GLN A 100 21.39 27.95 -27.25
C GLN A 100 21.80 28.00 -25.75
N LYS A 101 22.99 28.58 -25.56
CA LYS A 101 23.80 28.75 -24.34
C LYS A 101 23.34 29.98 -23.50
N PRO A 102 23.79 30.17 -22.24
CA PRO A 102 22.93 30.13 -21.05
C PRO A 102 22.88 31.46 -20.28
N GLN A 103 21.85 31.64 -19.44
CA GLN A 103 22.01 32.36 -18.18
C GLN A 103 21.71 31.44 -17.00
N VAL A 104 22.60 31.49 -16.02
CA VAL A 104 22.72 30.63 -14.86
C VAL A 104 21.47 30.75 -13.99
N TYR A 105 20.69 29.67 -13.88
CA TYR A 105 19.73 29.47 -12.80
C TYR A 105 19.98 28.07 -12.23
N ASP A 106 20.26 28.00 -10.93
CA ASP A 106 20.59 26.78 -10.19
C ASP A 106 19.34 25.91 -10.00
N GLY A 107 19.03 25.08 -11.00
CA GLY A 107 17.84 24.22 -11.07
C GLY A 107 17.90 22.93 -10.25
N ARG A 108 18.62 22.90 -9.12
CA ARG A 108 18.70 21.67 -8.28
C ARG A 108 17.45 21.43 -7.42
N GLN A 109 16.57 22.42 -7.24
CA GLN A 109 15.35 22.28 -6.45
C GLN A 109 14.12 21.83 -7.24
N ASP A 110 14.07 22.07 -8.56
CA ASP A 110 12.87 21.78 -9.37
C ASP A 110 12.83 20.34 -9.96
N GLN A 111 13.95 19.61 -9.93
CA GLN A 111 14.02 18.24 -10.47
C GLN A 111 13.33 17.16 -9.61
N ASN A 112 12.83 17.52 -8.42
CA ASN A 112 12.13 16.58 -7.54
C ASN A 112 10.59 16.63 -7.68
N ASN A 113 10.03 17.62 -8.37
CA ASN A 113 8.58 17.89 -8.35
C ASN A 113 7.73 17.12 -9.39
N LEU A 114 8.32 16.28 -10.26
CA LEU A 114 7.57 15.54 -11.30
C LEU A 114 7.96 14.05 -11.42
N ARG A 115 8.12 13.34 -10.29
CA ARG A 115 8.56 11.92 -10.29
C ARG A 115 7.46 10.87 -10.07
N THR A 116 6.19 11.26 -9.98
CA THR A 116 5.06 10.32 -9.76
C THR A 116 4.95 9.25 -10.86
N GLY A 117 5.28 9.59 -12.11
CA GLY A 117 5.33 8.66 -13.24
C GLY A 117 6.39 7.56 -13.16
N CYS A 118 7.51 7.83 -12.49
CA CYS A 118 8.60 6.86 -12.35
C CYS A 118 8.19 5.64 -11.52
N PHE A 119 7.25 5.83 -10.58
CA PHE A 119 6.77 4.77 -9.70
C PHE A 119 5.77 3.84 -10.39
N LEU A 120 4.90 4.38 -11.25
CA LEU A 120 3.80 3.60 -11.84
C LEU A 120 4.29 2.39 -12.66
N GLY A 121 5.38 2.56 -13.42
CA GLY A 121 5.99 1.46 -14.16
C GLY A 121 6.57 0.37 -13.24
N GLY A 122 7.20 0.77 -12.13
CA GLY A 122 7.72 -0.14 -11.11
C GLY A 122 6.61 -0.91 -10.41
N LEU A 123 5.55 -0.21 -9.99
CA LEU A 123 4.38 -0.79 -9.34
C LEU A 123 3.64 -1.76 -10.26
N LYS A 124 3.44 -1.41 -11.54
CA LYS A 124 2.82 -2.33 -12.52
C LYS A 124 3.60 -3.64 -12.67
N ARG A 125 4.94 -3.61 -12.63
CA ARG A 125 5.79 -4.82 -12.67
C ARG A 125 5.68 -5.61 -11.36
N ALA A 126 5.73 -4.93 -10.22
CA ALA A 126 5.62 -5.58 -8.91
C ALA A 126 4.24 -6.22 -8.69
N ARG A 127 3.18 -5.63 -9.24
CA ARG A 127 1.78 -6.03 -9.08
C ARG A 127 1.52 -7.49 -9.44
N THR A 128 2.08 -7.98 -10.54
CA THR A 128 1.81 -9.34 -11.05
C THR A 128 2.74 -10.40 -10.46
N ALA A 129 3.70 -10.00 -9.62
CA ALA A 129 4.72 -10.92 -9.12
C ALA A 129 4.23 -11.83 -7.98
N MET A 130 3.11 -11.50 -7.31
CA MET A 130 2.72 -12.14 -6.05
C MET A 130 1.32 -12.76 -6.05
N PHE A 131 0.32 -12.08 -6.63
CA PHE A 131 -1.05 -12.60 -6.77
C PHE A 131 -1.43 -12.72 -8.24
N ASP A 132 -2.05 -13.83 -8.62
CA ASP A 132 -2.81 -13.92 -9.86
C ASP A 132 -4.04 -13.02 -9.76
N ARG A 133 -4.32 -12.29 -10.83
CA ARG A 133 -5.36 -11.26 -10.80
C ARG A 133 -6.75 -11.75 -11.20
N LYS A 134 -6.96 -13.06 -11.17
CA LYS A 134 -8.21 -13.65 -11.64
C LYS A 134 -9.29 -13.37 -10.60
N GLY A 135 -10.26 -12.51 -10.94
CA GLY A 135 -11.38 -12.19 -10.05
C GLY A 135 -11.16 -10.99 -9.12
N MET A 136 -10.03 -10.29 -9.23
CA MET A 136 -9.76 -9.09 -8.41
C MET A 136 -10.44 -7.83 -8.96
N LYS A 137 -10.88 -6.94 -8.05
CA LYS A 137 -11.35 -5.56 -8.23
C LYS A 137 -10.34 -4.72 -9.03
N LYS A 138 -10.82 -3.60 -9.57
CA LYS A 138 -10.04 -2.66 -10.40
C LYS A 138 -8.98 -1.95 -9.54
N ASP A 139 -7.78 -1.74 -10.12
CA ASP A 139 -6.62 -1.12 -9.43
C ASP A 139 -6.76 0.39 -9.21
N ASN A 140 -7.80 0.85 -8.53
CA ASN A 140 -7.96 2.27 -8.28
C ASN A 140 -6.81 2.82 -7.40
N TYR A 141 -6.20 1.96 -6.58
CA TYR A 141 -5.03 2.29 -5.76
C TYR A 141 -3.76 2.59 -6.58
N LEU A 142 -3.55 1.96 -7.74
CA LEU A 142 -2.32 2.19 -8.54
C LEU A 142 -2.23 3.60 -9.12
N ALA A 143 -3.38 4.23 -9.38
CA ALA A 143 -3.43 5.61 -9.87
C ALA A 143 -3.28 6.63 -8.74
N PHE A 144 -3.68 6.26 -7.52
CA PHE A 144 -3.76 7.18 -6.39
C PHE A 144 -2.55 7.12 -5.45
N THR A 145 -2.04 5.92 -5.14
CA THR A 145 -0.96 5.73 -4.17
C THR A 145 0.31 6.54 -4.51
N PRO A 146 0.81 6.58 -5.76
CA PRO A 146 1.97 7.41 -6.09
C PRO A 146 1.70 8.90 -5.84
N SER A 147 0.51 9.39 -6.21
CA SER A 147 0.11 10.78 -5.99
C SER A 147 0.08 11.12 -4.51
N ALA A 148 -0.64 10.33 -3.71
CA ALA A 148 -0.80 10.59 -2.27
C ALA A 148 0.56 10.60 -1.55
N VAL A 149 1.40 9.60 -1.82
CA VAL A 149 2.74 9.47 -1.21
C VAL A 149 3.65 10.62 -1.65
N CYS A 150 3.68 10.98 -2.93
CA CYS A 150 4.50 12.11 -3.39
C CYS A 150 3.97 13.45 -2.88
N CYS A 151 2.65 13.67 -2.83
CA CYS A 151 2.06 14.87 -2.26
C CYS A 151 2.43 15.00 -0.79
N ALA A 152 2.28 13.92 0.00
CA ALA A 152 2.65 13.94 1.42
C ALA A 152 4.13 14.27 1.61
N ASN A 153 5.01 13.63 0.84
CA ASN A 153 6.46 13.83 0.95
C ASN A 153 6.89 15.28 0.64
N ASN A 154 6.24 15.92 -0.34
CA ASN A 154 6.58 17.28 -0.75
C ASN A 154 5.93 18.35 0.13
N LEU A 155 4.64 18.19 0.46
CA LEU A 155 3.91 19.18 1.28
C LEU A 155 4.40 19.19 2.73
N GLN A 156 4.75 18.04 3.30
CA GLN A 156 5.39 17.98 4.62
C GLN A 156 6.89 18.29 4.57
N ARG A 157 7.46 18.58 3.39
CA ARG A 157 8.90 18.83 3.21
C ARG A 157 9.75 17.71 3.80
N ALA A 158 9.26 16.47 3.73
CA ALA A 158 9.91 15.30 4.31
C ALA A 158 11.12 14.86 3.48
N PHE A 159 11.08 15.10 2.16
CA PHE A 159 12.17 14.83 1.22
C PHE A 159 12.76 13.41 1.34
N ILE A 160 11.94 12.43 1.70
CA ILE A 160 12.30 11.02 1.75
C ILE A 160 12.78 10.58 0.37
N LYS A 161 13.88 9.82 0.33
CA LYS A 161 14.53 9.42 -0.93
C LYS A 161 13.56 8.63 -1.81
N THR A 162 13.64 8.86 -3.12
CA THR A 162 12.76 8.26 -4.13
C THR A 162 12.72 6.74 -4.05
N ASP A 163 13.85 6.07 -3.78
CA ASP A 163 13.88 4.61 -3.66
C ASP A 163 13.15 4.08 -2.41
N ILE A 164 13.25 4.78 -1.27
CA ILE A 164 12.46 4.49 -0.05
C ILE A 164 10.97 4.58 -0.37
N LEU A 165 10.56 5.67 -1.03
CA LEU A 165 9.16 5.90 -1.38
C LEU A 165 8.65 4.83 -2.34
N HIS A 166 9.47 4.40 -3.30
CA HIS A 166 9.10 3.31 -4.21
C HIS A 166 8.83 2.02 -3.45
N ASP A 167 9.75 1.62 -2.58
CA ASP A 167 9.63 0.38 -1.81
C ASP A 167 8.45 0.42 -0.83
N PHE A 168 8.18 1.60 -0.26
CA PHE A 168 7.00 1.85 0.56
C PHE A 168 5.70 1.77 -0.25
N MET A 169 5.64 2.36 -1.44
CA MET A 169 4.47 2.22 -2.33
C MET A 169 4.24 0.77 -2.76
N VAL A 170 5.31 -0.01 -2.97
CA VAL A 170 5.22 -1.45 -3.26
C VAL A 170 4.60 -2.21 -2.08
N LEU A 171 4.94 -1.85 -0.83
CA LEU A 171 4.26 -2.43 0.33
C LEU A 171 2.78 -2.06 0.36
N ILE A 172 2.42 -0.78 0.21
CA ILE A 172 1.02 -0.33 0.21
C ILE A 172 0.21 -1.12 -0.82
N MET A 173 0.75 -1.24 -2.04
CA MET A 173 0.13 -2.02 -3.11
C MET A 173 -0.07 -3.49 -2.72
N ARG A 174 0.94 -4.13 -2.13
CA ARG A 174 0.86 -5.53 -1.68
C ARG A 174 -0.15 -5.73 -0.55
N VAL A 175 -0.28 -4.76 0.36
CA VAL A 175 -1.28 -4.77 1.43
C VAL A 175 -2.68 -4.71 0.83
N TYR A 176 -2.94 -3.83 -0.15
CA TYR A 176 -4.24 -3.82 -0.86
C TYR A 176 -4.56 -5.15 -1.54
N GLN A 177 -3.57 -5.77 -2.21
CA GLN A 177 -3.79 -7.07 -2.84
C GLN A 177 -4.05 -8.19 -1.82
N TRP A 178 -3.40 -8.11 -0.65
CA TRP A 178 -3.59 -9.06 0.43
C TRP A 178 -4.96 -8.92 1.10
N ASP A 179 -5.36 -7.69 1.41
CA ASP A 179 -6.67 -7.32 1.96
C ASP A 179 -7.78 -7.91 1.08
N GLU A 180 -7.70 -7.66 -0.22
CA GLU A 180 -8.64 -8.17 -1.20
C GLU A 180 -8.63 -9.71 -1.31
N TYR A 181 -7.45 -10.34 -1.28
CA TYR A 181 -7.33 -11.80 -1.28
C TYR A 181 -7.98 -12.42 -0.03
N MET A 182 -7.84 -11.77 1.13
CA MET A 182 -8.44 -12.23 2.38
C MET A 182 -9.97 -12.11 2.35
N GLU A 183 -10.49 -10.96 1.90
CA GLU A 183 -11.93 -10.71 1.81
C GLU A 183 -12.60 -11.54 0.70
N HIS A 184 -11.95 -11.73 -0.44
CA HIS A 184 -12.56 -12.39 -1.58
C HIS A 184 -12.36 -13.91 -1.58
N ASP A 185 -11.12 -14.38 -1.41
CA ASP A 185 -10.81 -15.80 -1.60
C ASP A 185 -10.87 -16.55 -0.27
N VAL A 186 -10.21 -16.03 0.77
CA VAL A 186 -10.17 -16.72 2.08
C VAL A 186 -11.54 -16.69 2.76
N ALA A 187 -12.23 -15.55 2.77
CA ALA A 187 -13.55 -15.44 3.38
C ALA A 187 -14.66 -16.21 2.61
N LYS A 188 -14.41 -16.66 1.37
CA LYS A 188 -15.36 -17.50 0.63
C LYS A 188 -14.98 -18.97 0.64
N GLU A 189 -13.73 -19.31 0.32
CA GLU A 189 -13.29 -20.69 0.14
C GLU A 189 -12.90 -21.38 1.45
N LEU A 190 -12.37 -20.64 2.42
CA LEU A 190 -11.83 -21.18 3.68
C LEU A 190 -12.66 -20.77 4.90
N VAL A 191 -13.87 -20.28 4.66
CA VAL A 191 -14.70 -19.64 5.70
C VAL A 191 -15.05 -20.59 6.86
N SER A 192 -15.19 -21.89 6.60
CA SER A 192 -15.47 -22.90 7.61
C SER A 192 -14.22 -23.36 8.37
N ASN A 193 -13.03 -22.91 7.94
CA ASN A 193 -11.73 -23.41 8.41
C ASN A 193 -10.79 -22.25 8.82
N LEU A 194 -11.35 -21.14 9.30
CA LEU A 194 -10.58 -19.95 9.67
C LEU A 194 -9.64 -20.21 10.85
N SER A 195 -9.96 -21.18 11.72
CA SER A 195 -9.10 -21.63 12.81
C SER A 195 -7.81 -22.28 12.27
N GLU A 196 -7.93 -23.14 11.26
CA GLU A 196 -6.82 -23.79 10.57
C GLU A 196 -5.97 -22.76 9.82
N VAL A 197 -6.60 -21.73 9.23
CA VAL A 197 -5.89 -20.59 8.63
C VAL A 197 -5.03 -19.86 9.67
N LYS A 198 -5.56 -19.59 10.88
CA LYS A 198 -4.77 -19.00 11.98
C LYS A 198 -3.58 -19.89 12.37
N GLU A 199 -3.77 -21.21 12.40
CA GLU A 199 -2.68 -22.15 12.69
C GLU A 199 -1.61 -22.19 11.59
N VAL A 200 -2.00 -22.08 10.32
CA VAL A 200 -1.05 -21.94 9.20
C VAL A 200 -0.20 -20.68 9.37
N ILE A 201 -0.85 -19.53 9.64
CA ILE A 201 -0.16 -18.27 9.89
C ILE A 201 0.79 -18.43 11.07
N ARG A 202 0.32 -18.89 12.24
CA ARG A 202 1.18 -19.13 13.42
C ARG A 202 2.36 -20.05 13.09
N GLY A 203 2.14 -21.08 12.28
CA GLY A 203 3.17 -22.03 11.86
C GLY A 203 4.28 -21.40 10.99
N ILE A 204 3.96 -20.43 10.13
CA ILE A 204 4.94 -19.74 9.28
C ILE A 204 5.92 -18.91 10.13
N PHE A 205 5.43 -18.31 11.21
CA PHE A 205 6.20 -17.44 12.11
C PHE A 205 6.94 -18.21 13.22
N LYS A 206 6.84 -19.55 13.27
CA LYS A 206 7.66 -20.37 14.19
C LYS A 206 9.15 -20.32 13.79
N PRO A 207 10.09 -20.41 14.76
CA PRO A 207 11.54 -20.31 14.51
C PRO A 207 12.06 -21.27 13.41
N ASP A 208 11.50 -22.47 13.31
CA ASP A 208 11.90 -23.48 12.32
C ASP A 208 11.29 -23.27 10.92
N GLY A 209 10.18 -22.53 10.82
CA GLY A 209 9.63 -22.04 9.55
C GLY A 209 10.51 -20.92 8.98
N PHE A 210 10.92 -20.00 9.84
CA PHE A 210 11.77 -18.86 9.50
C PHE A 210 13.16 -19.28 8.96
N LYS A 211 13.87 -20.17 9.67
CA LYS A 211 15.18 -20.68 9.24
C LYS A 211 15.14 -21.36 7.85
N ARG A 212 14.05 -22.05 7.52
CA ARG A 212 13.87 -22.69 6.20
C ARG A 212 13.64 -21.67 5.09
N ASN A 213 12.85 -20.63 5.36
CA ASN A 213 12.56 -19.56 4.39
C ASN A 213 13.80 -18.71 4.09
N VAL A 214 14.59 -18.36 5.12
CA VAL A 214 15.87 -17.66 4.96
C VAL A 214 16.87 -18.49 4.15
N LYS A 215 17.00 -19.80 4.43
CA LYS A 215 17.89 -20.69 3.65
C LYS A 215 17.46 -20.80 2.18
N ARG A 216 16.16 -20.89 1.90
CA ARG A 216 15.62 -20.98 0.53
C ARG A 216 15.86 -19.69 -0.26
N ALA A 217 15.65 -18.52 0.37
CA ALA A 217 15.90 -17.22 -0.24
C ALA A 217 17.41 -16.98 -0.51
N VAL A 218 18.29 -17.35 0.42
CA VAL A 218 19.75 -17.27 0.24
C VAL A 218 20.23 -18.18 -0.90
N ALA A 219 19.63 -19.36 -1.06
CA ALA A 219 19.93 -20.25 -2.18
C ALA A 219 19.48 -19.66 -3.53
N GLN A 220 18.29 -19.02 -3.57
CA GLN A 220 17.79 -18.35 -4.78
C GLN A 220 18.62 -17.11 -5.15
N ALA A 221 19.06 -16.32 -4.17
CA ALA A 221 19.96 -15.18 -4.42
C ALA A 221 21.33 -15.60 -4.95
N LYS A 222 21.86 -16.75 -4.50
CA LYS A 222 23.11 -17.32 -5.01
C LYS A 222 23.00 -17.94 -6.40
N GLY A 223 21.80 -18.36 -6.80
CA GLY A 223 21.53 -18.91 -8.14
C GLY A 223 21.40 -17.86 -9.26
N SER A 224 21.37 -16.57 -8.93
CA SER A 224 21.19 -15.47 -9.91
C SER A 224 22.51 -14.81 -10.36
N VAL A 225 23.67 -15.28 -9.89
CA VAL A 225 24.97 -14.83 -10.40
C VAL A 225 25.41 -15.79 -11.51
N HIS A 226 24.95 -15.51 -12.73
CA HIS A 226 25.54 -16.11 -13.92
C HIS A 226 26.86 -15.38 -14.20
N THR A 227 27.98 -15.92 -13.72
CA THR A 227 29.26 -15.72 -14.38
C THR A 227 29.30 -16.67 -15.56
N SER A 228 29.12 -16.11 -16.75
CA SER A 228 29.37 -16.79 -18.02
C SER A 228 30.87 -16.93 -18.21
N GLU A 229 31.43 -18.08 -17.88
CA GLU A 229 32.70 -18.52 -18.47
C GLU A 229 32.55 -19.99 -18.84
N GLY A 230 32.44 -20.23 -20.15
CA GLY A 230 32.42 -21.57 -20.70
C GLY A 230 33.83 -22.13 -20.79
N HIS A 231 33.97 -23.45 -20.62
CA HIS A 231 34.91 -24.27 -21.37
C HIS A 231 34.49 -25.75 -21.32
N THR A 232 34.12 -26.22 -22.51
CA THR A 232 34.26 -27.54 -23.15
C THR A 232 34.84 -28.76 -22.40
N ASN A 233 34.19 -29.89 -22.72
CA ASN A 233 34.73 -31.23 -22.99
C ASN A 233 35.25 -32.11 -21.84
N GLY A 234 34.48 -33.16 -21.57
CA GLY A 234 34.95 -34.52 -21.88
C GLY A 234 35.47 -35.36 -20.72
N HIS A 235 35.07 -36.63 -20.80
CA HIS A 235 35.81 -37.84 -20.44
C HIS A 235 35.25 -38.72 -19.31
N TRP A 236 34.88 -39.89 -19.80
CA TRP A 236 34.63 -41.18 -19.19
C TRP A 236 35.73 -41.70 -18.24
N LYS A 237 35.27 -42.60 -17.35
CA LYS A 237 35.91 -43.76 -16.66
C LYS A 237 35.73 -43.64 -15.14
N GLY A 238 35.32 -44.66 -14.40
CA GLY A 238 35.04 -46.05 -14.72
C GLY A 238 35.17 -46.90 -13.44
N ASN A 239 34.33 -47.95 -13.36
CA ASN A 239 34.46 -49.20 -12.58
C ASN A 239 34.48 -49.11 -11.04
N SER A 240 33.96 -50.08 -10.30
CA SER A 240 33.92 -51.54 -10.46
C SER A 240 32.90 -52.08 -9.43
N ALA A 241 32.39 -53.30 -9.40
CA ALA A 241 32.37 -54.50 -10.22
C ALA A 241 31.45 -55.47 -9.44
N GLN A 242 30.64 -56.28 -10.11
CA GLN A 242 30.64 -57.74 -10.01
C GLN A 242 29.44 -58.34 -10.79
N PRO A 243 29.57 -59.60 -11.26
CA PRO A 243 29.07 -59.97 -12.58
C PRO A 243 28.04 -61.10 -12.56
N SER A 244 27.52 -61.34 -13.78
CA SER A 244 27.03 -62.63 -14.34
C SER A 244 25.78 -63.24 -13.71
N ASN A 245 24.74 -63.67 -14.43
CA ASN A 245 24.71 -64.20 -15.79
C ASN A 245 23.28 -64.15 -16.39
N GLU A 246 23.24 -64.03 -17.72
CA GLU A 246 22.33 -64.67 -18.69
C GLU A 246 20.86 -64.19 -18.85
N ASP A 247 20.64 -63.53 -20.00
CA ASP A 247 19.42 -63.35 -20.80
C ASP A 247 18.74 -64.69 -21.23
N PRO A 248 17.63 -64.76 -22.02
CA PRO A 248 16.67 -63.71 -22.46
C PRO A 248 15.16 -64.09 -22.30
N HIS A 249 14.30 -63.05 -22.35
CA HIS A 249 12.99 -62.87 -23.06
C HIS A 249 12.25 -64.07 -23.75
N PRO A 250 11.00 -63.89 -24.23
CA PRO A 250 9.74 -63.34 -23.68
C PRO A 250 8.51 -64.24 -24.00
N GLN A 251 7.30 -63.93 -23.50
CA GLN A 251 5.97 -64.14 -24.14
C GLN A 251 4.87 -63.93 -23.08
N SER A 252 3.95 -62.95 -23.23
CA SER A 252 2.80 -62.91 -24.14
C SER A 252 1.66 -63.85 -23.73
N ASN A 253 0.48 -63.25 -23.50
CA ASN A 253 -0.91 -63.69 -23.75
C ASN A 253 -1.80 -63.21 -22.59
N GLY A 254 -2.95 -62.57 -22.75
CA GLY A 254 -3.80 -62.39 -23.93
C GLY A 254 -5.27 -62.56 -23.50
N HIS A 255 -6.15 -61.71 -24.07
CA HIS A 255 -7.61 -61.92 -24.25
C HIS A 255 -8.54 -61.90 -23.01
N HIS A 256 -9.82 -61.49 -23.03
CA HIS A 256 -10.79 -61.05 -24.05
C HIS A 256 -11.99 -60.40 -23.29
N ASN A 257 -12.52 -59.25 -23.71
CA ASN A 257 -13.71 -59.00 -24.57
C ASN A 257 -15.12 -59.18 -23.96
N GLY A 258 -15.98 -58.20 -24.29
CA GLY A 258 -17.46 -58.29 -24.40
C GLY A 258 -18.22 -57.32 -23.47
N ALA A 259 -18.56 -56.08 -23.83
CA ALA A 259 -19.39 -55.51 -24.92
C ALA A 259 -20.92 -55.73 -24.77
N GLY A 260 -21.69 -54.64 -24.78
CA GLY A 260 -23.16 -54.65 -24.92
C GLY A 260 -23.86 -53.31 -24.59
N ASN A 261 -24.21 -52.55 -25.63
CA ASN A 261 -24.73 -51.17 -25.65
C ASN A 261 -26.20 -50.96 -25.24
N GLY A 262 -26.55 -49.71 -24.90
CA GLY A 262 -27.92 -49.15 -25.01
C GLY A 262 -27.97 -47.62 -24.80
N HIS A 263 -28.22 -46.87 -25.86
CA HIS A 263 -28.37 -45.40 -25.95
C HIS A 263 -29.59 -44.84 -25.19
N VAL A 264 -29.50 -43.60 -24.62
CA VAL A 264 -30.42 -42.45 -24.89
C VAL A 264 -29.70 -41.12 -24.55
N ASN A 265 -29.86 -40.10 -25.40
CA ASN A 265 -29.35 -38.73 -25.26
C ASN A 265 -30.19 -37.87 -24.28
N GLY A 266 -29.54 -36.95 -23.56
CA GLY A 266 -30.19 -35.88 -22.81
C GLY A 266 -29.17 -34.84 -22.30
N ALA A 267 -29.38 -33.58 -22.66
CA ALA A 267 -28.45 -32.46 -22.54
C ALA A 267 -28.13 -32.03 -21.10
N ALA A 268 -26.85 -31.70 -20.86
CA ALA A 268 -26.36 -30.53 -20.12
C ALA A 268 -24.83 -30.69 -19.95
N GLU A 269 -24.03 -29.87 -20.63
CA GLU A 269 -22.63 -29.71 -20.25
C GLU A 269 -22.57 -29.05 -18.86
N PRO A 270 -21.97 -29.68 -17.85
CA PRO A 270 -21.68 -28.99 -16.61
C PRO A 270 -20.47 -28.08 -16.85
N ILE A 271 -20.69 -26.78 -16.72
CA ILE A 271 -19.62 -25.82 -16.48
C ILE A 271 -18.87 -26.30 -15.23
N LEU A 272 -17.72 -26.93 -15.44
CA LEU A 272 -16.79 -27.36 -14.39
C LEU A 272 -16.19 -26.10 -13.73
N VAL A 273 -16.93 -25.53 -12.78
CA VAL A 273 -16.32 -24.68 -11.75
C VAL A 273 -15.52 -25.64 -10.86
N HIS A 274 -14.21 -25.74 -11.12
CA HIS A 274 -13.29 -26.48 -10.26
C HIS A 274 -13.35 -25.90 -8.84
N LYS A 275 -14.18 -26.48 -7.96
CA LYS A 275 -14.07 -26.25 -6.51
C LYS A 275 -12.75 -26.87 -6.05
N THR A 276 -11.79 -26.02 -5.67
CA THR A 276 -10.53 -26.42 -5.05
C THR A 276 -10.81 -27.24 -3.79
N THR A 277 -10.15 -28.38 -3.61
CA THR A 277 -10.32 -29.18 -2.39
C THR A 277 -9.68 -28.45 -1.19
N PHE A 278 -10.24 -28.60 0.01
CA PHE A 278 -9.74 -27.91 1.22
C PHE A 278 -8.22 -28.03 1.43
N PRO A 279 -7.58 -29.21 1.28
CA PRO A 279 -6.12 -29.32 1.37
C PRO A 279 -5.36 -28.49 0.32
N ALA A 280 -5.88 -28.40 -0.91
CA ALA A 280 -5.27 -27.63 -1.98
C ALA A 280 -5.39 -26.12 -1.75
N ALA A 281 -6.56 -25.65 -1.29
CA ALA A 281 -6.77 -24.25 -0.93
C ALA A 281 -5.86 -23.80 0.22
N LEU A 282 -5.71 -24.64 1.26
CA LEU A 282 -4.84 -24.35 2.39
C LEU A 282 -3.34 -24.34 1.99
N SER A 283 -2.94 -25.21 1.06
CA SER A 283 -1.58 -25.20 0.49
C SER A 283 -1.32 -23.92 -0.30
N SER A 284 -2.25 -23.53 -1.19
CA SER A 284 -2.16 -22.31 -1.98
C SER A 284 -2.05 -21.05 -1.10
N LEU A 285 -2.89 -20.97 -0.05
CA LEU A 285 -2.81 -19.90 0.95
C LEU A 285 -1.42 -19.84 1.62
N LYS A 286 -0.90 -20.99 2.05
CA LYS A 286 0.41 -21.07 2.69
C LYS A 286 1.53 -20.59 1.77
N ASP A 287 1.50 -20.97 0.50
CA ASP A 287 2.50 -20.54 -0.49
C ASP A 287 2.43 -19.02 -0.73
N ARG A 288 1.22 -18.45 -0.82
CA ARG A 288 1.01 -17.00 -0.96
C ARG A 288 1.48 -16.23 0.26
N LEU A 289 1.16 -16.69 1.46
CA LEU A 289 1.64 -16.12 2.72
C LEU A 289 3.17 -16.12 2.81
N GLN A 290 3.81 -17.23 2.41
CA GLN A 290 5.27 -17.33 2.37
C GLN A 290 5.88 -16.38 1.35
N SER A 291 5.25 -16.22 0.19
CA SER A 291 5.66 -15.26 -0.84
C SER A 291 5.57 -13.81 -0.33
N LEU A 292 4.43 -13.42 0.24
CA LEU A 292 4.22 -12.10 0.86
C LEU A 292 5.26 -11.83 1.93
N MET A 293 5.42 -12.73 2.90
CA MET A 293 6.39 -12.57 3.97
C MET A 293 7.82 -12.46 3.43
N SER A 294 8.20 -13.33 2.49
CA SER A 294 9.54 -13.30 1.90
C SER A 294 9.80 -11.97 1.19
N SER A 295 8.79 -11.44 0.51
CA SER A 295 8.87 -10.20 -0.25
C SER A 295 9.06 -8.95 0.61
N ILE A 296 8.72 -9.02 1.90
CA ILE A 296 8.85 -7.94 2.89
C ILE A 296 10.13 -8.16 3.72
N VAL A 297 10.28 -9.33 4.33
CA VAL A 297 11.33 -9.61 5.32
C VAL A 297 12.72 -9.77 4.68
N HIS A 298 12.79 -10.21 3.41
CA HIS A 298 14.07 -10.33 2.69
C HIS A 298 14.38 -9.09 1.84
N HIS A 299 13.67 -7.98 2.02
CA HIS A 299 14.00 -6.74 1.34
C HIS A 299 15.43 -6.29 1.76
N PRO A 300 16.30 -5.86 0.83
CA PRO A 300 17.70 -5.53 1.14
C PRO A 300 17.86 -4.55 2.32
N ARG A 301 17.01 -3.52 2.39
CA ARG A 301 17.01 -2.56 3.50
C ARG A 301 16.53 -3.14 4.83
N VAL A 302 15.55 -4.04 4.79
CA VAL A 302 15.10 -4.75 6.00
C VAL A 302 16.20 -5.65 6.54
N LEU A 303 16.97 -6.31 5.66
CA LEU A 303 18.06 -7.20 6.09
C LEU A 303 19.16 -6.45 6.86
N VAL A 304 19.47 -5.21 6.46
CA VAL A 304 20.48 -4.37 7.12
C VAL A 304 19.95 -3.52 8.28
N ALA A 305 18.62 -3.44 8.47
CA ALA A 305 18.00 -2.74 9.59
C ALA A 305 18.39 -3.35 10.95
N THR A 306 18.14 -2.61 12.04
CA THR A 306 18.47 -3.06 13.40
C THR A 306 17.74 -4.36 13.77
N ALA A 307 18.29 -5.11 14.74
CA ALA A 307 17.64 -6.33 15.23
C ALA A 307 16.25 -6.04 15.81
N TYR A 308 16.10 -4.89 16.48
CA TYR A 308 14.84 -4.42 17.03
C TYR A 308 13.81 -4.13 15.93
N ASP A 309 14.16 -3.33 14.91
CA ASP A 309 13.24 -2.98 13.82
C ASP A 309 12.78 -4.22 13.05
N LYS A 310 13.71 -5.15 12.78
CA LYS A 310 13.38 -6.45 12.16
C LYS A 310 12.40 -7.26 13.00
N GLN A 311 12.60 -7.31 14.32
CA GLN A 311 11.71 -8.02 15.23
C GLN A 311 10.33 -7.35 15.29
N GLN A 312 10.27 -6.01 15.32
CA GLN A 312 9.01 -5.27 15.31
C GLN A 312 8.26 -5.48 13.99
N LEU A 313 8.92 -5.36 12.84
CA LEU A 313 8.32 -5.64 11.54
C LEU A 313 7.77 -7.07 11.46
N HIS A 314 8.50 -8.04 11.98
CA HIS A 314 8.06 -9.43 12.01
C HIS A 314 6.83 -9.63 12.92
N TYR A 315 6.80 -8.94 14.07
CA TYR A 315 5.66 -8.93 14.97
C TYR A 315 4.43 -8.29 14.29
N GLU A 316 4.55 -7.08 13.76
CA GLU A 316 3.43 -6.38 13.11
C GLU A 316 2.90 -7.10 11.87
N LEU A 317 3.78 -7.75 11.11
CA LEU A 317 3.34 -8.59 9.99
C LEU A 317 2.51 -9.78 10.48
N ARG A 318 2.94 -10.45 11.56
CA ARG A 318 2.17 -11.54 12.16
C ARG A 318 0.81 -11.06 12.65
N GLU A 319 0.78 -9.97 13.39
CA GLU A 319 -0.46 -9.42 13.94
C GLU A 319 -1.40 -8.94 12.85
N CYS A 320 -0.92 -8.26 11.79
CA CYS A 320 -1.76 -7.87 10.67
C CYS A 320 -2.40 -9.10 10.00
N LEU A 321 -1.63 -10.16 9.73
CA LEU A 321 -2.16 -11.38 9.11
C LEU A 321 -3.20 -12.09 9.99
N LEU A 322 -2.96 -12.20 11.30
CA LEU A 322 -3.91 -12.79 12.23
C LEU A 322 -5.16 -11.93 12.42
N ALA A 323 -5.01 -10.60 12.37
CA ALA A 323 -6.11 -9.65 12.48
C ALA A 323 -7.07 -9.77 11.29
N HIS A 324 -6.60 -10.00 10.06
CA HIS A 324 -7.50 -10.28 8.92
C HIS A 324 -8.40 -11.49 9.17
N VAL A 325 -7.83 -12.58 9.69
CA VAL A 325 -8.65 -13.77 9.98
C VAL A 325 -9.64 -13.49 11.11
N THR A 326 -9.21 -12.77 12.16
CA THR A 326 -10.09 -12.39 13.27
C THR A 326 -11.20 -11.46 12.81
N GLN A 327 -10.91 -10.47 11.97
CA GLN A 327 -11.88 -9.57 11.39
C GLN A 327 -12.95 -10.33 10.59
N ILE A 328 -12.57 -11.30 9.76
CA ILE A 328 -13.52 -12.15 9.04
C ILE A 328 -14.39 -12.94 10.03
N MET A 329 -13.80 -13.51 11.07
CA MET A 329 -14.56 -14.26 12.09
C MET A 329 -15.55 -13.37 12.83
N ASP A 330 -15.12 -12.19 13.26
CA ASP A 330 -15.95 -11.23 14.01
C ASP A 330 -17.09 -10.68 13.14
N SER A 331 -16.80 -10.36 11.88
CA SER A 331 -17.80 -9.92 10.88
C SER A 331 -18.90 -10.96 10.67
N ARG A 332 -18.53 -12.24 10.59
CA ARG A 332 -19.50 -13.34 10.48
C ARG A 332 -20.32 -13.54 11.76
N GLN A 333 -19.74 -13.33 12.93
CA GLN A 333 -20.49 -13.40 14.18
C GLN A 333 -21.47 -12.24 14.30
N ALA A 334 -21.07 -11.05 13.87
CA ALA A 334 -21.92 -9.85 13.87
C ALA A 334 -23.09 -9.93 12.89
N THR A 335 -22.92 -10.65 11.77
CA THR A 335 -23.94 -10.78 10.71
C THR A 335 -24.79 -12.05 10.80
N GLN A 336 -24.50 -12.98 11.72
CA GLN A 336 -25.26 -14.21 11.87
C GLN A 336 -26.67 -13.94 12.45
N PRO A 337 -27.74 -14.37 11.76
CA PRO A 337 -29.12 -14.09 12.15
C PRO A 337 -29.58 -15.09 13.22
N ASP A 338 -29.06 -14.97 14.45
CA ASP A 338 -29.76 -15.56 15.59
C ASP A 338 -30.83 -14.55 16.03
N GLN A 339 -32.09 -14.82 15.67
CA GLN A 339 -33.21 -13.87 15.66
C GLN A 339 -33.54 -13.24 17.03
N ASP A 340 -32.90 -13.68 18.12
CA ASP A 340 -33.15 -13.23 19.48
C ASP A 340 -31.90 -12.76 20.26
N ARG A 341 -30.72 -12.64 19.61
CA ARG A 341 -29.51 -12.15 20.29
C ARG A 341 -28.82 -11.02 19.55
N ASP A 342 -28.78 -9.87 20.20
CA ASP A 342 -27.80 -8.83 19.95
C ASP A 342 -26.39 -9.45 19.95
N TRP A 343 -25.65 -9.31 18.85
CA TRP A 343 -24.25 -9.69 18.80
C TRP A 343 -23.48 -8.98 19.94
N LEU A 344 -22.57 -9.69 20.60
CA LEU A 344 -21.70 -9.11 21.62
C LEU A 344 -20.24 -9.42 21.24
N PRO A 345 -19.36 -8.42 21.18
CA PRO A 345 -17.95 -8.64 20.91
C PRO A 345 -17.29 -9.39 22.07
N GLN A 346 -16.24 -10.15 21.77
CA GLN A 346 -15.47 -10.90 22.78
C GLN A 346 -14.73 -9.98 23.76
N THR A 347 -14.43 -8.76 23.35
CA THR A 347 -13.72 -7.74 24.13
C THR A 347 -14.43 -6.40 24.01
N SER A 348 -14.05 -5.41 24.82
CA SER A 348 -14.55 -4.03 24.65
C SER A 348 -14.19 -3.46 23.27
N TYR A 349 -14.96 -2.48 22.80
CA TYR A 349 -14.63 -1.74 21.57
C TYR A 349 -13.19 -1.19 21.62
N HIS A 350 -12.78 -0.64 22.76
CA HIS A 350 -11.41 -0.16 22.98
C HIS A 350 -10.35 -1.24 22.77
N THR A 351 -10.56 -2.44 23.31
CA THR A 351 -9.60 -3.54 23.16
C THR A 351 -9.54 -4.02 21.71
N TRP A 352 -10.70 -4.16 21.06
CA TRP A 352 -10.78 -4.57 19.67
C TRP A 352 -10.10 -3.55 18.74
N LEU A 353 -10.33 -2.25 18.95
CA LEU A 353 -9.73 -1.18 18.15
C LEU A 353 -8.20 -1.21 18.22
N ARG A 354 -7.64 -1.46 19.40
CA ARG A 354 -6.19 -1.51 19.65
C ARG A 354 -5.53 -2.82 19.20
N THR A 355 -6.30 -3.82 18.82
CA THR A 355 -5.81 -5.14 18.42
C THR A 355 -6.24 -5.43 16.99
N THR A 356 -7.37 -6.11 16.80
CA THR A 356 -7.89 -6.50 15.49
C THR A 356 -8.11 -5.29 14.60
N GLY A 357 -8.78 -4.24 15.08
CA GLY A 357 -9.17 -3.09 14.25
C GLY A 357 -7.98 -2.38 13.60
N SER A 358 -7.03 -1.90 14.40
CA SER A 358 -5.85 -1.20 13.88
C SER A 358 -4.87 -2.10 13.13
N SER A 359 -4.68 -3.35 13.60
CA SER A 359 -3.76 -4.30 12.96
C SER A 359 -4.28 -4.77 11.61
N HIS A 360 -5.60 -4.97 11.46
CA HIS A 360 -6.24 -5.35 10.20
C HIS A 360 -5.96 -4.34 9.09
N ARG A 361 -5.97 -3.04 9.42
CA ARG A 361 -5.69 -1.97 8.46
C ARG A 361 -4.23 -1.84 8.06
N CYS A 362 -3.34 -2.68 8.63
CA CYS A 362 -1.93 -2.80 8.25
C CYS A 362 -1.14 -1.48 8.32
N ALA A 363 -1.66 -0.46 9.03
CA ALA A 363 -0.96 0.81 9.26
C ALA A 363 0.28 0.62 10.15
N LEU A 364 0.16 -0.22 11.19
CA LEU A 364 1.27 -0.60 12.06
C LEU A 364 2.35 -1.37 11.29
N LEU A 365 1.96 -2.30 10.40
CA LEU A 365 2.88 -2.98 9.49
C LEU A 365 3.61 -1.98 8.58
N SER A 366 2.88 -1.02 8.02
CA SER A 366 3.42 -0.01 7.10
C SER A 366 4.45 0.89 7.79
N LEU A 367 4.18 1.32 9.02
CA LEU A 367 5.10 2.10 9.84
C LEU A 367 6.34 1.29 10.24
N ALA A 368 6.18 0.05 10.69
CA ALA A 368 7.31 -0.82 11.04
C ALA A 368 8.21 -1.12 9.82
N TYR A 369 7.63 -1.26 8.63
CA TYR A 369 8.40 -1.42 7.40
C TYR A 369 9.12 -0.13 7.01
N LEU A 370 8.46 1.03 7.12
CA LEU A 370 9.07 2.32 6.80
C LEU A 370 10.25 2.62 7.75
N LEU A 371 10.12 2.29 9.05
CA LEU A 371 11.24 2.30 10.00
C LEU A 371 12.40 1.43 9.53
N CYS A 372 12.14 0.20 9.04
CA CYS A 372 13.20 -0.64 8.47
C CYS A 372 13.82 -0.05 7.20
N LEU A 373 13.03 0.57 6.32
CA LEU A 373 13.54 1.19 5.09
C LEU A 373 14.39 2.42 5.36
N MET A 374 14.06 3.16 6.42
CA MET A 374 14.75 4.39 6.82
C MET A 374 15.88 4.14 7.82
N SER A 375 15.95 2.93 8.41
CA SER A 375 17.04 2.50 9.27
C SER A 375 18.38 2.70 8.55
N ARG A 376 19.22 3.60 9.07
CA ARG A 376 20.52 3.91 8.47
C ARG A 376 21.43 2.67 8.49
N GLU A 377 22.37 2.61 7.56
CA GLU A 377 23.54 1.71 7.66
C GLU A 377 24.41 2.00 8.92
N GLN A 378 24.13 3.08 9.65
CA GLN A 378 24.81 3.49 10.87
C GLN A 378 23.98 3.21 12.14
N LYS A 379 24.18 1.99 12.68
CA LYS A 379 24.39 1.54 14.08
C LYS A 379 23.89 2.30 15.33
N GLN A 380 23.23 3.45 15.28
CA GLN A 380 22.79 4.14 16.49
C GLN A 380 21.30 3.94 16.73
N ALA A 381 20.98 3.13 17.74
CA ALA A 381 19.61 2.89 18.17
C ALA A 381 19.02 4.14 18.85
N LEU A 382 17.70 4.30 18.74
CA LEU A 382 16.96 5.27 19.54
C LEU A 382 17.15 4.98 21.05
N MET A 383 17.07 6.02 21.86
CA MET A 383 17.02 5.88 23.31
C MET A 383 15.74 5.13 23.74
N PRO A 384 15.71 4.47 24.91
CA PRO A 384 14.54 3.73 25.36
C PRO A 384 13.24 4.57 25.40
N GLU A 385 13.34 5.81 25.85
CA GLU A 385 12.25 6.77 25.96
C GLU A 385 11.75 7.18 24.56
N GLU A 386 12.67 7.48 23.64
CA GLU A 386 12.36 7.78 22.23
C GLU A 386 11.67 6.59 21.57
N THR A 387 12.19 5.37 21.80
CA THR A 387 11.63 4.12 21.28
C THR A 387 10.20 3.93 21.76
N TYR A 388 9.95 4.15 23.06
CA TYR A 388 8.62 4.03 23.64
C TYR A 388 7.63 5.04 23.03
N VAL A 389 8.05 6.30 22.89
CA VAL A 389 7.23 7.36 22.31
C VAL A 389 6.94 7.08 20.82
N VAL A 390 7.92 6.59 20.05
CA VAL A 390 7.71 6.19 18.65
C VAL A 390 6.65 5.09 18.55
N GLN A 391 6.73 4.04 19.38
CA GLN A 391 5.72 2.98 19.38
C GLN A 391 4.34 3.50 19.77
N TYR A 392 4.28 4.42 20.74
CA TYR A 392 3.04 5.08 21.14
C TYR A 392 2.41 5.87 19.99
N ILE A 393 3.19 6.67 19.26
CA ILE A 393 2.72 7.42 18.08
C ILE A 393 2.22 6.45 16.99
N CYS A 394 2.99 5.40 16.67
CA CYS A 394 2.61 4.41 15.67
C CYS A 394 1.26 3.76 15.98
N MET A 395 1.05 3.40 17.25
CA MET A 395 -0.21 2.83 17.73
C MET A 395 -1.39 3.79 17.50
N HIS A 396 -1.27 5.06 17.89
CA HIS A 396 -2.31 6.06 17.69
C HIS A 396 -2.59 6.35 16.20
N LEU A 397 -1.56 6.35 15.35
CA LEU A 397 -1.73 6.42 13.89
C LEU A 397 -2.54 5.23 13.36
N GLY A 398 -2.29 4.03 13.88
CA GLY A 398 -3.05 2.83 13.54
C GLY A 398 -4.51 2.92 13.94
N HIS A 399 -4.83 3.42 15.13
CA HIS A 399 -6.22 3.63 15.57
C HIS A 399 -6.91 4.68 14.70
N LYS A 400 -6.27 5.83 14.49
CA LYS A 400 -6.79 6.91 13.65
C LYS A 400 -7.14 6.39 12.25
N ALA A 401 -6.23 5.67 11.62
CA ALA A 401 -6.44 5.10 10.29
C ALA A 401 -7.62 4.10 10.24
N ARG A 402 -7.85 3.32 11.30
CA ARG A 402 -9.03 2.44 11.40
C ARG A 402 -10.32 3.24 11.57
N LEU A 403 -10.34 4.20 12.49
CA LEU A 403 -11.55 4.99 12.78
C LEU A 403 -12.00 5.83 11.57
N GLU A 404 -11.06 6.46 10.88
CA GLU A 404 -11.33 7.25 9.67
C GLU A 404 -11.85 6.38 8.53
N ASN A 405 -11.25 5.22 8.34
CA ASN A 405 -11.74 4.24 7.37
C ASN A 405 -13.17 3.83 7.71
N ASP A 406 -13.44 3.39 8.94
CA ASP A 406 -14.76 2.92 9.37
C ASP A 406 -15.83 4.00 9.23
N ARG A 407 -15.49 5.26 9.55
CA ARG A 407 -16.39 6.40 9.37
C ARG A 407 -16.77 6.61 7.90
N ALA A 408 -15.81 6.50 6.99
CA ALA A 408 -16.02 6.70 5.56
C ALA A 408 -16.69 5.50 4.88
N SER A 409 -16.43 4.28 5.36
CA SER A 409 -16.86 3.05 4.69
C SER A 409 -18.11 2.38 5.23
N TYR A 410 -18.69 2.86 6.34
CA TYR A 410 -19.79 2.17 7.01
C TYR A 410 -20.93 1.69 6.09
N ALA A 411 -21.38 2.53 5.14
CA ALA A 411 -22.44 2.14 4.22
C ALA A 411 -22.03 0.97 3.29
N ARG A 412 -20.75 0.89 2.91
CA ARG A 412 -20.17 -0.21 2.13
C ARG A 412 -20.04 -1.45 3.01
N ASP A 413 -19.40 -1.32 4.17
CA ASP A 413 -19.15 -2.42 5.10
C ASP A 413 -20.46 -3.11 5.51
N LYS A 414 -21.52 -2.33 5.77
CA LYS A 414 -22.87 -2.85 6.05
C LYS A 414 -23.46 -3.68 4.90
N ARG A 415 -23.17 -3.33 3.64
CA ARG A 415 -23.62 -4.11 2.47
C ARG A 415 -22.79 -5.37 2.27
N GLU A 416 -21.49 -5.29 2.55
CA GLU A 416 -20.55 -6.40 2.41
C GLU A 416 -20.61 -7.37 3.61
N GLY A 417 -21.22 -6.94 4.72
CA GLY A 417 -21.35 -7.72 5.95
C GLY A 417 -20.10 -7.66 6.84
N ASP A 418 -19.30 -6.62 6.67
CA ASP A 418 -18.05 -6.41 7.39
C ASP A 418 -18.27 -5.63 8.68
N LEU A 419 -17.65 -6.10 9.76
CA LEU A 419 -17.75 -5.46 11.07
C LEU A 419 -17.07 -4.08 11.03
N ASN A 420 -17.84 -3.07 11.42
CA ASN A 420 -17.41 -1.68 11.52
C ASN A 420 -17.47 -1.18 12.98
N SER A 421 -16.68 -0.17 13.31
CA SER A 421 -16.73 0.52 14.60
C SER A 421 -18.15 0.88 15.05
N LEU A 422 -19.03 1.30 14.13
CA LEU A 422 -20.39 1.74 14.44
C LEU A 422 -21.38 0.60 14.77
N ASP A 423 -20.97 -0.67 14.61
CA ASP A 423 -21.77 -1.85 14.97
C ASP A 423 -21.61 -2.28 16.44
N PHE A 424 -20.59 -1.74 17.11
CA PHE A 424 -20.29 -2.05 18.50
C PHE A 424 -21.40 -1.56 19.45
N PRO A 425 -21.66 -2.30 20.55
CA PRO A 425 -22.70 -1.95 21.52
C PRO A 425 -22.65 -0.51 22.02
N GLU A 426 -21.45 0.04 22.16
CA GLU A 426 -21.18 1.41 22.58
C GLU A 426 -21.85 2.46 21.67
N PHE A 427 -22.16 2.15 20.40
CA PHE A 427 -22.83 3.05 19.46
C PHE A 427 -24.33 2.77 19.28
N ARG A 428 -24.87 1.67 19.84
CA ARG A 428 -26.26 1.22 19.58
C ARG A 428 -27.33 2.14 20.12
N HIS A 429 -27.05 2.81 21.24
CA HIS A 429 -27.97 3.76 21.86
C HIS A 429 -28.19 5.02 21.02
N VAL A 430 -27.36 5.24 20.00
CA VAL A 430 -27.51 6.30 19.01
C VAL A 430 -28.29 5.76 17.82
N SER A 431 -29.47 6.33 17.58
CA SER A 431 -30.44 5.75 16.64
C SER A 431 -30.10 5.96 15.17
N SER A 432 -29.50 7.10 14.79
CA SER A 432 -29.19 7.41 13.40
C SER A 432 -27.73 7.09 13.05
N GLU A 433 -27.50 6.66 11.81
CA GLU A 433 -26.16 6.43 11.27
C GLU A 433 -25.30 7.71 11.29
N ASP A 434 -25.89 8.84 10.92
CA ASP A 434 -25.19 10.13 10.89
C ASP A 434 -24.80 10.59 12.30
N ASP A 435 -25.66 10.37 13.29
CA ASP A 435 -25.33 10.66 14.69
C ASP A 435 -24.22 9.73 15.19
N ARG A 436 -24.23 8.44 14.83
CA ARG A 436 -23.15 7.50 15.18
C ARG A 436 -21.81 7.94 14.59
N LYS A 437 -21.78 8.36 13.32
CA LYS A 437 -20.59 8.95 12.68
C LYS A 437 -20.15 10.24 13.38
N THR A 438 -21.11 11.04 13.82
CA THR A 438 -20.84 12.28 14.59
C THR A 438 -20.19 11.97 15.94
N HIS A 439 -20.59 10.89 16.62
CA HIS A 439 -19.96 10.44 17.86
C HIS A 439 -18.59 9.76 17.67
N LEU A 440 -18.33 9.19 16.48
CA LEU A 440 -17.03 8.61 16.15
C LEU A 440 -15.96 9.68 15.88
N ALA A 441 -16.35 10.84 15.33
CA ALA A 441 -15.42 11.92 14.97
C ALA A 441 -14.58 12.45 16.16
N PRO A 442 -15.14 12.71 17.36
CA PRO A 442 -14.34 13.09 18.53
C PRO A 442 -13.29 12.04 18.95
N ILE A 443 -13.52 10.76 18.65
CA ILE A 443 -12.55 9.69 18.94
C ILE A 443 -11.40 9.78 17.93
N VAL A 444 -11.68 10.02 16.65
CA VAL A 444 -10.65 10.30 15.62
C VAL A 444 -9.80 11.50 16.05
N ASP A 445 -10.44 12.59 16.47
CA ASP A 445 -9.75 13.81 16.91
C ASP A 445 -8.87 13.56 18.14
N TYR A 446 -9.33 12.69 19.05
CA TYR A 446 -8.53 12.28 20.22
C TYR A 446 -7.26 11.53 19.78
N GLU A 447 -7.38 10.53 18.91
CA GLU A 447 -6.22 9.78 18.40
C GLU A 447 -5.24 10.71 17.65
N ARG A 448 -5.75 11.68 16.89
CA ARG A 448 -4.93 12.71 16.23
C ARG A 448 -4.19 13.59 17.23
N LYS A 449 -4.85 14.05 18.30
CA LYS A 449 -4.22 14.82 19.38
C LYS A 449 -3.12 14.02 20.07
N CYS A 450 -3.32 12.73 20.29
CA CYS A 450 -2.29 11.84 20.83
C CYS A 450 -1.07 11.71 19.90
N CYS A 451 -1.28 11.61 18.58
CA CYS A 451 -0.19 11.60 17.61
C CYS A 451 0.64 12.89 17.67
N VAL A 452 -0.02 14.05 17.64
CA VAL A 452 0.65 15.36 17.69
C VAL A 452 1.41 15.54 18.99
N ALA A 453 0.78 15.23 20.13
CA ALA A 453 1.44 15.31 21.44
C ALA A 453 2.68 14.41 21.51
N GLY A 454 2.58 13.18 21.00
CA GLY A 454 3.73 12.26 20.94
C GLY A 454 4.86 12.79 20.06
N ILE A 455 4.56 13.38 18.90
CA ILE A 455 5.56 13.99 18.01
C ILE A 455 6.28 15.15 18.72
N GLU A 456 5.55 16.02 19.43
CA GLU A 456 6.15 17.10 20.22
C GLU A 456 7.06 16.56 21.33
N THR A 457 6.59 15.57 22.10
CA THR A 457 7.41 14.92 23.13
C THR A 457 8.67 14.29 22.56
N LEU A 458 8.57 13.62 21.39
CA LEU A 458 9.73 13.04 20.74
C LEU A 458 10.73 14.11 20.30
N ARG A 459 10.25 15.26 19.82
CA ARG A 459 11.11 16.39 19.43
C ARG A 459 11.85 16.98 20.63
N GLU A 460 11.19 17.10 21.78
CA GLU A 460 11.81 17.54 23.04
C GLU A 460 12.90 16.58 23.51
N LEU A 461 12.60 15.26 23.54
CA LEU A 461 13.57 14.23 23.93
C LEU A 461 14.82 14.25 23.02
N GLN A 462 14.63 14.36 21.71
CA GLN A 462 15.75 14.39 20.76
C GLN A 462 16.61 15.64 20.92
N ALA A 463 16.00 16.78 21.23
CA ALA A 463 16.72 18.03 21.52
C ALA A 463 17.57 17.91 22.79
N GLU A 464 17.06 17.24 23.82
CA GLU A 464 17.77 17.00 25.09
C GLU A 464 18.94 16.02 24.92
N HIS A 465 18.70 14.88 24.27
CA HIS A 465 19.72 13.84 24.08
C HIS A 465 20.83 14.24 23.08
N LYS A 466 20.58 15.27 22.26
CA LYS A 466 21.46 15.68 21.15
C LYS A 466 21.78 14.53 20.21
N SER A 467 20.85 13.58 20.03
CA SER A 467 21.03 12.35 19.25
C SER A 467 21.12 12.67 17.75
N PRO A 468 22.32 12.67 17.12
CA PRO A 468 22.40 12.96 15.69
C PRO A 468 21.80 11.79 14.88
N GLY A 469 20.81 12.08 14.03
CA GLY A 469 20.19 11.11 13.12
C GLY A 469 18.75 10.71 13.44
N CYS A 470 18.17 11.16 14.56
CA CYS A 470 16.77 10.87 14.93
C CYS A 470 15.74 11.76 14.21
N GLU A 471 16.19 12.83 13.53
CA GLU A 471 15.36 13.71 12.71
C GLU A 471 14.59 12.94 11.62
N GLU A 472 15.20 11.90 11.04
CA GLU A 472 14.57 11.07 10.01
C GLU A 472 13.32 10.35 10.53
N VAL A 473 13.30 9.95 11.81
CA VAL A 473 12.14 9.28 12.42
C VAL A 473 11.01 10.28 12.66
N LEU A 474 11.31 11.49 13.13
CA LEU A 474 10.32 12.56 13.26
C LEU A 474 9.70 12.90 11.90
N THR A 475 10.56 13.14 10.90
CA THR A 475 10.14 13.42 9.53
C THR A 475 9.27 12.29 8.96
N MET A 476 9.61 11.04 9.24
CA MET A 476 8.83 9.88 8.83
C MET A 476 7.43 9.86 9.47
N LEU A 477 7.34 10.13 10.77
CA LEU A 477 6.07 10.13 11.51
C LEU A 477 5.17 11.28 11.05
N GLU A 478 5.72 12.48 10.85
CA GLU A 478 5.00 13.63 10.31
C GLU A 478 4.51 13.38 8.87
N PHE A 479 5.38 12.83 8.03
CA PHE A 479 5.04 12.37 6.68
C PHE A 479 3.87 11.37 6.71
N TYR A 480 3.94 10.36 7.57
CA TYR A 480 2.94 9.30 7.62
C TYR A 480 1.61 9.83 8.17
N LEU A 481 1.63 10.65 9.23
CA LEU A 481 0.45 11.31 9.77
C LEU A 481 -0.29 12.08 8.66
N PHE A 482 0.43 12.92 7.92
CA PHE A 482 -0.16 13.69 6.84
C PHE A 482 -0.59 12.82 5.65
N LEU A 483 0.15 11.76 5.34
CA LEU A 483 -0.27 10.79 4.33
C LEU A 483 -1.62 10.16 4.69
N THR A 484 -1.85 9.81 5.96
CA THR A 484 -3.16 9.28 6.38
C THR A 484 -4.27 10.31 6.24
N ASP A 485 -3.99 11.60 6.51
CA ASP A 485 -4.94 12.69 6.28
C ASP A 485 -5.33 12.77 4.79
N ILE A 486 -4.36 12.70 3.86
CA ILE A 486 -4.65 12.68 2.40
C ILE A 486 -5.52 11.48 2.00
N TYR A 487 -5.21 10.28 2.49
CA TYR A 487 -6.02 9.09 2.18
C TYR A 487 -7.44 9.27 2.70
N ASN A 488 -7.62 9.77 3.92
CA ASN A 488 -8.94 10.03 4.51
C ASN A 488 -9.73 11.05 3.69
N ASP A 489 -9.15 12.20 3.36
CA ASP A 489 -9.83 13.25 2.58
C ASP A 489 -10.32 12.70 1.24
N VAL A 490 -9.53 11.82 0.64
CA VAL A 490 -9.87 11.20 -0.63
C VAL A 490 -11.00 10.19 -0.47
N TYR A 491 -11.01 9.37 0.58
CA TYR A 491 -12.14 8.48 0.88
C TYR A 491 -13.44 9.27 1.14
N VAL A 492 -13.35 10.44 1.76
CA VAL A 492 -14.50 11.34 1.98
C VAL A 492 -14.98 11.94 0.65
N MET A 493 -14.08 12.41 -0.21
CA MET A 493 -14.43 13.05 -1.49
C MET A 493 -14.90 12.05 -2.56
N ARG A 494 -14.37 10.84 -2.54
CA ARG A 494 -14.65 9.80 -3.54
C ARG A 494 -14.38 8.46 -2.90
N ASP A 495 -15.39 7.62 -2.74
CA ASP A 495 -15.15 6.24 -2.33
C ASP A 495 -14.39 5.48 -3.44
N ILE A 496 -13.06 5.52 -3.36
CA ILE A 496 -12.14 4.92 -4.35
C ILE A 496 -12.25 3.39 -4.37
N SER A 497 -12.79 2.78 -3.30
CA SER A 497 -13.04 1.34 -3.24
C SER A 497 -14.33 0.90 -3.94
N CYS A 498 -15.27 1.83 -4.15
CA CYS A 498 -16.59 1.55 -4.73
C CYS A 498 -16.70 1.71 -6.25
N SER A 499 -15.59 1.77 -7.00
CA SER A 499 -15.70 1.77 -8.47
C SER A 499 -15.89 0.34 -9.01
N GLY A 500 -17.09 -0.19 -8.83
CA GLY A 500 -17.64 -1.30 -9.61
C GLY A 500 -18.16 -0.83 -10.95
#